data_AF-A0A2P2CA80-F1
#
_entry.id   AF-A0A2P2CA80-F1
#
_cell.length_a   1.000
_cell.length_b   1.000
_cell.length_c   1.000
_cell.angle_alpha   90.00
_cell.angle_beta   90.00
_cell.angle_gamma   90.00
#
_symmetry.space_group_name_H-M   'P 1'
#
loop_
_entity.id
_entity.type
_entity.pdbx_description
1 polymer ?
#
loop_
_entity_poly.entity_id
_entity_poly.type
_entity_poly.pdbx_seq_one_letter_code
_entity_poly.pdbx_strand_id
1 'polypeptide(L)'
;MRAMETALRLVDMTRLTADLDRATDEYRSGVPFPHIVLDDVLHRAAFDAAVADFPGIRDEFWKAYVHVNETKFSNTQPDTWADSLQAIAQEFCSPEFVAYLEKLTGIDDLIPDYTMDGGGLHQTLRDGHLNIHADFTTHHTHETWARRVNILLYLNEEWRDEWGGKLELWDKDMTACQGTVTPAGNRMLVFTTTEDSFHGHPDGLTCPPDMARRSLAMYYFTEESAPVRKSTNYQARPEESRLRKASIAADRTVLDLYDRMKRRLGITDEAAYKVLGGLSKLRKRK
;
A
#
# COMPACT_ATOMS: atom_id res chain seq x y z
N MET A 1 9.34 -26.44 30.19
CA MET A 1 9.96 -25.15 30.57
C MET A 1 11.37 -25.10 30.01
N ARG A 2 11.72 -23.99 29.35
CA ARG A 2 12.83 -23.75 28.40
C ARG A 2 12.42 -24.10 26.95
N ALA A 3 12.48 -23.20 25.97
CA ALA A 3 13.14 -21.90 25.89
C ALA A 3 12.12 -20.79 25.58
N MET A 4 12.23 -19.66 26.29
CA MET A 4 11.85 -18.36 25.73
C MET A 4 12.84 -18.13 24.59
N GLU A 5 12.47 -18.57 23.39
CA GLU A 5 13.14 -18.16 22.17
C GLU A 5 12.91 -16.66 22.08
N THR A 6 13.98 -15.90 22.33
CA THR A 6 13.96 -14.47 22.10
C THR A 6 13.82 -14.36 20.59
N ALA A 7 12.57 -14.21 20.11
CA ALA A 7 12.34 -13.83 18.73
C ALA A 7 13.28 -12.66 18.45
N LEU A 8 14.16 -12.83 17.47
CA LEU A 8 15.01 -11.73 17.04
C LEU A 8 14.05 -10.57 16.75
N ARG A 9 14.19 -9.44 17.45
CA ARG A 9 13.48 -8.22 17.06
C ARG A 9 13.94 -7.92 15.63
N LEU A 10 13.03 -7.88 14.67
CA LEU A 10 13.33 -7.61 13.26
C LEU A 10 13.24 -6.11 12.99
N VAL A 11 12.34 -5.42 13.69
CA VAL A 11 12.18 -3.96 13.65
C VAL A 11 13.15 -3.32 14.64
N ASP A 12 13.86 -2.29 14.20
CA ASP A 12 14.77 -1.52 15.05
C ASP A 12 13.99 -0.52 15.92
N MET A 13 13.27 -1.04 16.90
CA MET A 13 12.45 -0.23 17.82
C MET A 13 13.29 0.80 18.59
N THR A 14 14.57 0.50 18.85
CA THR A 14 15.48 1.45 19.51
C THR A 14 15.66 2.68 18.64
N ARG A 15 15.90 2.50 17.34
CA ARG A 15 16.02 3.59 16.39
C ARG A 15 14.71 4.34 16.20
N LEU A 16 13.60 3.63 16.02
CA LEU A 16 12.28 4.24 15.80
C LEU A 16 11.81 5.10 16.98
N THR A 17 12.19 4.71 18.20
CA THR A 17 11.75 5.41 19.43
C THR A 17 12.76 6.42 19.97
N ALA A 18 13.96 6.52 19.38
CA ALA A 18 15.04 7.37 19.88
C ALA A 18 14.66 8.86 19.99
N ASP A 19 13.81 9.34 19.08
CA ASP A 19 13.32 10.72 19.04
C ASP A 19 11.84 10.76 18.59
N LEU A 20 11.01 9.99 19.32
CA LEU A 20 9.61 9.80 18.98
C LEU A 20 8.80 11.10 18.99
N ASP A 21 9.12 12.04 19.90
CA ASP A 21 8.42 13.33 19.98
C ASP A 21 8.63 14.14 18.68
N ARG A 22 9.88 14.24 18.20
CA ARG A 22 10.18 14.89 16.93
C ARG A 22 9.51 14.16 15.76
N ALA A 23 9.55 12.83 15.75
CA ALA A 23 8.90 12.03 14.69
C ALA A 23 7.38 12.23 14.68
N THR A 24 6.75 12.38 15.85
CA THR A 24 5.32 12.68 15.98
C THR A 24 4.99 14.06 15.42
N ASP A 25 5.81 15.07 15.73
CA ASP A 25 5.64 16.41 15.16
C ASP A 25 5.85 16.43 13.64
N GLU A 26 6.85 15.71 13.14
CA GLU A 26 7.11 15.55 11.71
C GLU A 26 5.92 14.86 11.00
N TYR A 27 5.42 13.76 11.57
CA TYR A 27 4.23 13.07 11.06
C TYR A 27 3.03 14.00 10.98
N ARG A 28 2.68 14.65 12.10
CA ARG A 28 1.49 15.49 12.23
C ARG A 28 1.55 16.73 11.34
N SER A 29 2.75 17.29 11.14
CA SER A 29 2.96 18.47 10.29
C SER A 29 3.21 18.12 8.81
N GLY A 30 3.21 16.83 8.46
CA GLY A 30 3.33 16.36 7.09
C GLY A 30 2.28 16.99 6.16
N VAL A 31 2.73 17.43 4.99
CA VAL A 31 1.93 18.05 3.93
C VAL A 31 2.04 17.19 2.68
N PRO A 32 0.94 16.77 2.02
CA PRO A 32 -0.42 17.34 2.07
C PRO A 32 -1.36 16.78 3.14
N PHE A 33 -0.98 15.68 3.78
CA PHE A 33 -1.69 15.04 4.89
C PHE A 33 -0.65 14.45 5.85
N PRO A 34 -1.02 14.12 7.10
CA PRO A 34 -0.07 13.61 8.08
C PRO A 34 0.68 12.37 7.57
N HIS A 35 2.00 12.47 7.50
CA HIS A 35 2.88 11.41 7.02
C HIS A 35 4.32 11.61 7.47
N ILE A 36 5.08 10.53 7.52
CA ILE A 36 6.53 10.55 7.80
C ILE A 36 7.24 9.47 6.98
N VAL A 37 8.47 9.76 6.58
CA VAL A 37 9.38 8.79 5.96
C VAL A 37 10.39 8.33 7.00
N LEU A 38 10.44 7.01 7.23
CA LEU A 38 11.33 6.37 8.18
C LEU A 38 12.35 5.52 7.41
N ASP A 39 13.63 5.76 7.63
CA ASP A 39 14.71 4.98 7.03
C ASP A 39 15.28 3.96 8.02
N ASP A 40 15.73 2.83 7.47
CA ASP A 40 16.30 1.70 8.20
C ASP A 40 15.37 1.16 9.30
N VAL A 41 14.11 0.91 8.95
CA VAL A 41 13.09 0.43 9.88
C VAL A 41 13.40 -0.97 10.42
N LEU A 42 13.89 -1.84 9.55
CA LEU A 42 14.32 -3.19 9.94
C LEU A 42 15.81 -3.17 10.30
N HIS A 43 16.20 -4.02 11.25
CA HIS A 43 17.59 -4.39 11.40
C HIS A 43 18.13 -4.95 10.08
N ARG A 44 19.38 -4.61 9.77
CA ARG A 44 19.98 -4.91 8.46
C ARG A 44 19.84 -6.38 8.04
N ALA A 45 20.05 -7.32 8.97
CA ALA A 45 19.93 -8.75 8.69
C ALA A 45 18.49 -9.17 8.34
N ALA A 46 17.48 -8.57 8.96
CA ALA A 46 16.08 -8.85 8.65
C ALA A 46 15.69 -8.28 7.28
N PHE A 47 16.17 -7.07 6.95
CA PHE A 47 15.99 -6.49 5.62
C PHE A 47 16.65 -7.34 4.53
N ASP A 48 17.91 -7.74 4.72
CA ASP A 48 18.64 -8.55 3.75
C ASP A 48 17.95 -9.91 3.52
N ALA A 49 17.44 -10.54 4.59
CA ALA A 49 16.67 -11.79 4.49
C ALA A 49 15.35 -11.59 3.72
N ALA A 50 14.58 -10.55 4.04
CA ALA A 50 13.31 -10.25 3.39
C ALA A 50 13.47 -9.96 1.89
N VAL A 51 14.56 -9.29 1.52
CA VAL A 51 14.90 -8.99 0.14
C VAL A 51 15.30 -10.25 -0.62
N ALA A 52 16.14 -11.11 -0.02
CA ALA A 52 16.56 -12.37 -0.61
C ALA A 52 15.38 -13.33 -0.82
N ASP A 53 14.44 -13.33 0.12
CA ASP A 53 13.23 -14.15 0.10
C ASP A 53 12.08 -13.51 -0.69
N PHE A 54 12.25 -12.28 -1.21
CA PHE A 54 11.19 -11.61 -1.95
C PHE A 54 10.90 -12.37 -3.25
N PRO A 55 9.62 -12.70 -3.53
CA PRO A 55 9.27 -13.56 -4.67
C PRO A 55 9.78 -13.03 -6.01
N GLY A 56 10.14 -13.95 -6.89
CA GLY A 56 10.59 -13.64 -8.25
C GLY A 56 9.51 -12.92 -9.04
N ILE A 57 9.91 -12.02 -9.93
CA ILE A 57 8.99 -11.12 -10.65
C ILE A 57 7.95 -11.85 -11.53
N ARG A 58 8.18 -13.13 -11.84
CA ARG A 58 7.34 -13.98 -12.70
C ARG A 58 6.71 -15.17 -11.96
N ASP A 59 6.85 -15.23 -10.64
CA ASP A 59 6.33 -16.36 -9.87
C ASP A 59 4.79 -16.40 -9.96
N GLU A 60 4.22 -17.61 -9.99
CA GLU A 60 2.76 -17.82 -9.98
C GLU A 60 2.10 -17.27 -8.69
N PHE A 61 2.94 -16.96 -7.70
CA PHE A 61 2.66 -16.22 -6.48
C PHE A 61 1.87 -14.91 -6.70
N TRP A 62 2.04 -14.27 -7.86
CA TRP A 62 1.53 -12.93 -8.11
C TRP A 62 0.14 -12.90 -8.75
N LYS A 63 -0.78 -12.16 -8.13
CA LYS A 63 -2.07 -11.81 -8.74
C LYS A 63 -1.94 -10.48 -9.49
N ALA A 64 -2.29 -10.49 -10.77
CA ALA A 64 -2.18 -9.32 -11.63
C ALA A 64 -3.39 -8.37 -11.52
N TYR A 65 -3.11 -7.08 -11.34
CA TYR A 65 -4.07 -5.99 -11.38
C TYR A 65 -3.70 -5.09 -12.56
N VAL A 66 -4.35 -5.34 -13.70
CA VAL A 66 -4.03 -4.68 -14.98
C VAL A 66 -5.29 -4.07 -15.56
N HIS A 67 -5.49 -2.78 -15.30
CA HIS A 67 -6.53 -1.95 -15.90
C HIS A 67 -6.03 -0.51 -16.08
N VAL A 68 -6.93 0.43 -16.38
CA VAL A 68 -6.55 1.83 -16.70
C VAL A 68 -5.83 2.50 -15.53
N ASN A 69 -6.22 2.17 -14.30
CA ASN A 69 -5.73 2.82 -13.11
C ASN A 69 -4.49 2.19 -12.49
N GLU A 70 -4.21 0.93 -12.78
CA GLU A 70 -3.03 0.26 -12.26
C GLU A 70 -2.53 -0.84 -13.19
N THR A 71 -1.21 -0.99 -13.18
CA THR A 71 -0.50 -2.14 -13.72
C THR A 71 0.50 -2.57 -12.64
N LYS A 72 -0.01 -3.34 -11.68
CA LYS A 72 0.73 -3.85 -10.53
C LYS A 72 0.35 -5.29 -10.26
N PHE A 73 1.13 -5.95 -9.41
CA PHE A 73 0.84 -7.28 -8.93
C PHE A 73 0.85 -7.28 -7.41
N SER A 74 -0.01 -8.10 -6.81
CA SER A 74 -0.01 -8.28 -5.37
C SER A 74 -0.20 -9.73 -4.96
N ASN A 75 0.18 -10.02 -3.73
CA ASN A 75 -0.22 -11.22 -3.00
C ASN A 75 -0.66 -10.79 -1.60
N THR A 76 -1.90 -11.12 -1.26
CA THR A 76 -2.57 -10.77 0.01
C THR A 76 -2.76 -12.00 0.91
N GLN A 77 -2.03 -13.10 0.67
CA GLN A 77 -2.13 -14.36 1.41
C GLN A 77 -0.82 -14.60 2.18
N PRO A 78 -0.67 -14.05 3.39
CA PRO A 78 0.59 -14.09 4.14
C PRO A 78 1.13 -15.50 4.37
N ASP A 79 0.25 -16.49 4.57
CA ASP A 79 0.64 -17.89 4.76
C ASP A 79 1.37 -18.51 3.55
N THR A 80 1.33 -17.85 2.39
CA THR A 80 2.06 -18.27 1.17
C THR A 80 3.44 -17.65 1.04
N TRP A 81 3.79 -16.69 1.90
CA TRP A 81 5.04 -15.94 1.81
C TRP A 81 6.19 -16.72 2.45
N ALA A 82 7.42 -16.33 2.16
CA ALA A 82 8.57 -16.85 2.88
C ALA A 82 8.55 -16.44 4.37
N ASP A 83 9.18 -17.25 5.23
CA ASP A 83 9.16 -17.08 6.69
C ASP A 83 9.65 -15.69 7.14
N SER A 84 10.66 -15.13 6.47
CA SER A 84 11.17 -13.79 6.79
C SER A 84 10.12 -12.69 6.59
N LEU A 85 9.35 -12.76 5.50
CA LEU A 85 8.28 -11.81 5.17
C LEU A 85 7.07 -11.98 6.09
N GLN A 86 6.73 -13.22 6.43
CA GLN A 86 5.69 -13.51 7.43
C GLN A 86 6.08 -12.96 8.79
N ALA A 87 7.31 -13.19 9.25
CA ALA A 87 7.78 -12.73 10.55
C ALA A 87 7.80 -11.19 10.64
N ILE A 88 8.20 -10.49 9.58
CA ILE A 88 8.13 -9.03 9.51
C ILE A 88 6.68 -8.54 9.61
N ALA A 89 5.77 -9.13 8.85
CA ALA A 89 4.36 -8.76 8.91
C ALA A 89 3.75 -9.03 10.30
N GLN A 90 4.13 -10.13 10.95
CA GLN A 90 3.72 -10.44 12.32
C GLN A 90 4.26 -9.42 13.32
N GLU A 91 5.50 -8.96 13.15
CA GLU A 91 6.08 -7.92 14.02
C GLU A 91 5.40 -6.57 13.84
N PHE A 92 4.97 -6.22 12.62
CA PHE A 92 4.13 -5.05 12.37
C PHE A 92 2.72 -5.17 12.94
N CYS A 93 2.24 -6.37 13.24
CA CYS A 93 1.01 -6.62 14.00
C CYS A 93 1.25 -6.72 15.52
N SER A 94 2.51 -6.65 15.99
CA SER A 94 2.82 -6.86 17.40
C SER A 94 2.30 -5.70 18.27
N PRO A 95 1.93 -5.97 19.54
CA PRO A 95 1.52 -4.90 20.46
C PRO A 95 2.58 -3.81 20.65
N GLU A 96 3.88 -4.15 20.58
CA GLU A 96 4.97 -3.17 20.69
C GLU A 96 5.00 -2.20 19.50
N PHE A 97 4.83 -2.71 18.27
CA PHE A 97 4.80 -1.88 17.07
C PHE A 97 3.50 -1.08 16.94
N VAL A 98 2.36 -1.68 17.27
CA VAL A 98 1.07 -0.98 17.30
C VAL A 98 1.11 0.19 18.29
N ALA A 99 1.58 -0.03 19.51
CA ALA A 99 1.71 1.05 20.50
C ALA A 99 2.69 2.15 20.07
N TYR A 100 3.70 1.82 19.27
CA TYR A 100 4.57 2.82 18.63
C TYR A 100 3.80 3.64 17.58
N LEU A 101 3.04 2.99 16.69
CA LEU A 101 2.23 3.68 15.69
C LEU A 101 1.16 4.56 16.33
N GLU A 102 0.50 4.12 17.39
CA GLU A 102 -0.50 4.92 18.11
C GLU A 102 0.14 6.22 18.63
N LYS A 103 1.32 6.13 19.26
CA LYS A 103 2.05 7.31 19.72
C LYS A 103 2.52 8.21 18.58
N LEU A 104 3.11 7.63 17.52
CA LEU A 104 3.61 8.36 16.36
C LEU A 104 2.50 9.15 15.67
N THR A 105 1.33 8.53 15.54
CA THR A 105 0.21 9.08 14.76
C THR A 105 -0.77 9.89 15.60
N GLY A 106 -0.81 9.66 16.92
CA GLY A 106 -1.81 10.20 17.82
C GLY A 106 -3.20 9.58 17.63
N ILE A 107 -3.28 8.40 17.02
CA ILE A 107 -4.53 7.66 16.79
C ILE A 107 -4.49 6.43 17.70
N ASP A 108 -5.37 6.41 18.70
CA ASP A 108 -5.48 5.31 19.65
C ASP A 108 -6.31 4.14 19.11
N ASP A 109 -6.22 2.99 19.78
CA ASP A 109 -6.99 1.76 19.52
C ASP A 109 -6.81 1.23 18.09
N LEU A 110 -5.58 1.26 17.59
CA LEU A 110 -5.25 0.76 16.26
C LEU A 110 -5.33 -0.77 16.21
N ILE A 111 -6.10 -1.26 15.24
CA ILE A 111 -6.29 -2.66 14.94
C ILE A 111 -5.45 -2.99 13.68
N PRO A 112 -4.37 -3.76 13.82
CA PRO A 112 -3.56 -4.17 12.67
C PRO A 112 -4.29 -5.24 11.85
N ASP A 113 -4.28 -5.14 10.52
CA ASP A 113 -4.87 -6.14 9.64
C ASP A 113 -3.84 -7.13 9.08
N TYR A 114 -3.78 -8.33 9.65
CA TYR A 114 -2.97 -9.44 9.13
C TYR A 114 -3.69 -10.23 8.01
N THR A 115 -4.94 -9.90 7.68
CA THR A 115 -5.66 -10.51 6.54
C THR A 115 -5.31 -9.86 5.21
N MET A 116 -4.56 -8.74 5.24
CA MET A 116 -4.01 -8.03 4.09
C MET A 116 -5.11 -7.51 3.14
N ASP A 117 -6.23 -7.03 3.68
CA ASP A 117 -7.33 -6.48 2.90
C ASP A 117 -6.87 -5.22 2.15
N GLY A 118 -6.66 -5.37 0.84
CA GLY A 118 -6.05 -4.36 -0.03
C GLY A 118 -4.55 -4.12 0.18
N GLY A 119 -3.93 -4.77 1.17
CA GLY A 119 -2.52 -4.66 1.53
C GLY A 119 -1.66 -5.74 0.86
N GLY A 120 -0.70 -6.27 1.60
CA GLY A 120 0.13 -7.41 1.20
C GLY A 120 1.44 -7.04 0.50
N LEU A 121 2.09 -8.04 -0.07
CA LEU A 121 3.27 -7.84 -0.91
C LEU A 121 2.83 -7.30 -2.27
N HIS A 122 3.47 -6.23 -2.73
CA HIS A 122 3.24 -5.63 -4.04
C HIS A 122 4.53 -5.62 -4.85
N GLN A 123 4.37 -5.77 -6.17
CA GLN A 123 5.39 -5.42 -7.14
C GLN A 123 4.80 -4.64 -8.31
N THR A 124 5.55 -3.67 -8.82
CA THR A 124 5.27 -2.98 -10.08
C THR A 124 6.46 -3.18 -11.00
N LEU A 125 6.23 -3.72 -12.19
CA LEU A 125 7.26 -3.96 -13.20
C LEU A 125 7.49 -2.72 -14.07
N ARG A 126 8.48 -2.77 -14.94
CA ARG A 126 8.70 -1.79 -16.01
C ARG A 126 7.38 -1.48 -16.75
N ASP A 127 7.20 -0.19 -17.08
CA ASP A 127 5.99 0.41 -17.67
C ASP A 127 4.73 0.35 -16.79
N GLY A 128 4.79 -0.32 -15.63
CA GLY A 128 3.70 -0.38 -14.67
C GLY A 128 3.57 0.91 -13.87
N HIS A 129 2.36 1.19 -13.41
CA HIS A 129 2.00 2.43 -12.71
C HIS A 129 0.85 2.18 -11.73
N LEU A 130 0.64 3.15 -10.84
CA LEU A 130 -0.54 3.25 -10.00
C LEU A 130 -0.99 4.72 -10.03
N ASN A 131 -2.11 5.00 -10.70
CA ASN A 131 -2.64 6.37 -10.80
C ASN A 131 -2.90 6.96 -9.41
N ILE A 132 -2.95 8.29 -9.32
CA ILE A 132 -3.25 8.98 -8.07
C ILE A 132 -4.62 8.53 -7.55
N HIS A 133 -4.70 8.20 -6.27
CA HIS A 133 -5.92 7.77 -5.62
C HIS A 133 -5.93 8.08 -4.13
N ALA A 134 -7.13 8.20 -3.57
CA ALA A 134 -7.34 7.99 -2.14
C ALA A 134 -7.88 6.57 -1.96
N ASP A 135 -7.45 5.94 -0.88
CA ASP A 135 -7.79 4.55 -0.58
C ASP A 135 -9.26 4.36 -0.19
N PHE A 136 -9.72 3.11 -0.22
CA PHE A 136 -10.99 2.76 0.41
C PHE A 136 -10.90 2.97 1.93
N THR A 137 -12.00 3.37 2.56
CA THR A 137 -11.98 3.86 3.95
C THR A 137 -12.41 2.82 4.99
N THR A 138 -12.90 1.66 4.59
CA THR A 138 -13.36 0.61 5.53
C THR A 138 -12.99 -0.79 5.09
N HIS A 139 -12.75 -1.68 6.05
CA HIS A 139 -12.41 -3.07 5.79
C HIS A 139 -13.54 -3.78 5.01
N HIS A 140 -13.22 -4.62 4.03
CA HIS A 140 -14.22 -5.25 3.16
C HIS A 140 -15.07 -6.30 3.88
N THR A 141 -14.53 -6.92 4.94
CA THR A 141 -15.21 -7.97 5.73
C THR A 141 -15.52 -7.59 7.18
N HIS A 142 -14.95 -6.50 7.70
CA HIS A 142 -15.20 -6.01 9.06
C HIS A 142 -15.91 -4.65 8.96
N GLU A 143 -17.25 -4.66 9.01
CA GLU A 143 -18.07 -3.48 8.67
C GLU A 143 -17.86 -2.28 9.61
N THR A 144 -17.42 -2.52 10.85
CA THR A 144 -17.15 -1.48 11.86
C THR A 144 -15.72 -0.95 11.78
N TRP A 145 -14.85 -1.50 10.93
CA TRP A 145 -13.45 -1.09 10.89
C TRP A 145 -13.24 0.06 9.88
N ALA A 146 -12.82 1.22 10.40
CA ALA A 146 -12.41 2.37 9.62
C ALA A 146 -10.88 2.39 9.44
N ARG A 147 -10.41 2.51 8.20
CA ARG A 147 -8.98 2.57 7.90
C ARG A 147 -8.40 3.90 8.35
N ARG A 148 -7.28 3.86 9.07
CA ARG A 148 -6.65 5.04 9.68
C ARG A 148 -5.23 5.29 9.21
N VAL A 149 -4.41 4.25 9.21
CA VAL A 149 -2.98 4.38 8.96
C VAL A 149 -2.55 3.35 7.95
N ASN A 150 -1.73 3.79 7.00
CA ASN A 150 -1.00 2.93 6.10
C ASN A 150 0.48 2.93 6.45
N ILE A 151 1.11 1.77 6.37
CA ILE A 151 2.56 1.65 6.23
C ILE A 151 2.89 1.04 4.88
N LEU A 152 3.91 1.58 4.22
CA LEU A 152 4.49 1.06 2.99
C LEU A 152 5.99 0.87 3.20
N LEU A 153 6.43 -0.36 3.47
CA LEU A 153 7.85 -0.70 3.56
C LEU A 153 8.36 -1.10 2.19
N TYR A 154 9.41 -0.42 1.71
CA TYR A 154 10.05 -0.71 0.44
C TYR A 154 11.14 -1.77 0.59
N LEU A 155 11.04 -2.82 -0.23
CA LEU A 155 11.91 -4.01 -0.20
C LEU A 155 12.75 -4.11 -1.49
N ASN A 156 13.29 -2.97 -1.92
CA ASN A 156 14.18 -2.86 -3.08
C ASN A 156 15.62 -2.89 -2.59
N GLU A 157 16.50 -3.72 -3.18
CA GLU A 157 17.94 -3.71 -2.87
C GLU A 157 18.56 -2.33 -3.13
N GLU A 158 18.32 -1.84 -4.34
CA GLU A 158 18.71 -0.52 -4.80
C GLU A 158 17.55 0.07 -5.62
N TRP A 159 17.39 1.39 -5.57
CA TRP A 159 16.46 2.09 -6.44
C TRP A 159 17.10 3.36 -6.99
N ARG A 160 17.22 3.44 -8.32
CA ARG A 160 17.78 4.62 -8.97
C ARG A 160 16.69 5.64 -9.28
N ASP A 161 16.98 6.90 -9.03
CA ASP A 161 16.02 7.99 -9.26
C ASP A 161 15.53 8.07 -10.72
N GLU A 162 16.39 7.74 -11.69
CA GLU A 162 16.07 7.68 -13.12
C GLU A 162 15.05 6.60 -13.52
N TRP A 163 14.76 5.65 -12.62
CA TRP A 163 13.76 4.59 -12.83
C TRP A 163 12.32 5.06 -12.55
N GLY A 164 12.15 6.28 -12.01
CA GLY A 164 10.85 6.81 -11.63
C GLY A 164 10.25 6.09 -10.42
N GLY A 165 8.92 6.03 -10.35
CA GLY A 165 8.23 5.25 -9.31
C GLY A 165 8.23 5.86 -7.91
N LYS A 166 8.67 7.11 -7.76
CA LYS A 166 8.47 7.88 -6.52
C LYS A 166 6.97 7.98 -6.27
N LEU A 167 6.56 7.71 -5.04
CA LEU A 167 5.16 7.90 -4.65
C LEU A 167 4.91 9.39 -4.51
N GLU A 168 4.05 9.95 -5.36
CA GLU A 168 3.58 11.32 -5.31
C GLU A 168 2.50 11.45 -4.22
N LEU A 169 2.55 12.54 -3.45
CA LEU A 169 1.57 12.92 -2.45
C LEU A 169 0.91 14.24 -2.88
N TRP A 170 -0.39 14.22 -3.16
CA TRP A 170 -1.13 15.33 -3.74
C TRP A 170 -2.05 16.00 -2.72
N ASP A 171 -2.26 17.30 -2.88
CA ASP A 171 -3.27 18.01 -2.12
C ASP A 171 -4.68 17.45 -2.37
N LYS A 172 -5.59 17.68 -1.42
CA LYS A 172 -6.98 17.21 -1.46
C LYS A 172 -7.78 17.73 -2.66
N ASP A 173 -7.36 18.85 -3.25
CA ASP A 173 -8.04 19.49 -4.37
C ASP A 173 -7.45 19.01 -5.73
N MET A 174 -6.47 18.10 -5.69
CA MET A 174 -5.73 17.58 -6.84
C MET A 174 -5.08 18.70 -7.68
N THR A 175 -4.63 19.78 -7.05
CA THR A 175 -4.05 20.93 -7.76
C THR A 175 -2.54 20.84 -7.94
N ALA A 176 -1.83 20.28 -6.95
CA ALA A 176 -0.39 20.10 -6.99
C ALA A 176 0.08 18.86 -6.22
N CYS A 177 1.16 18.26 -6.71
CA CYS A 177 1.99 17.34 -5.95
C CYS A 177 2.80 18.14 -4.91
N GLN A 178 2.62 17.84 -3.63
CA GLN A 178 3.25 18.56 -2.51
C GLN A 178 4.38 17.77 -1.85
N GLY A 179 4.50 16.48 -2.14
CA GLY A 179 5.58 15.63 -1.64
C GLY A 179 5.83 14.44 -2.55
N THR A 180 7.04 13.89 -2.50
CA THR A 180 7.35 12.63 -3.18
C THR A 180 8.21 11.74 -2.28
N VAL A 181 8.03 10.42 -2.38
CA VAL A 181 8.78 9.43 -1.59
C VAL A 181 9.46 8.44 -2.54
N THR A 182 10.79 8.44 -2.54
CA THR A 182 11.57 7.43 -3.27
C THR A 182 11.35 6.06 -2.64
N PRO A 183 11.12 4.99 -3.43
CA PRO A 183 10.96 3.63 -2.93
C PRO A 183 12.32 2.98 -2.58
N ALA A 184 13.11 3.65 -1.74
CA ALA A 184 14.44 3.18 -1.33
C ALA A 184 14.34 1.94 -0.42
N GLY A 185 15.33 1.04 -0.47
CA GLY A 185 15.37 -0.13 0.41
C GLY A 185 15.31 0.23 1.89
N ASN A 186 14.54 -0.54 2.65
CA ASN A 186 14.36 -0.39 4.11
C ASN A 186 13.77 0.96 4.54
N ARG A 187 13.18 1.69 3.58
CA ARG A 187 12.39 2.89 3.83
C ARG A 187 10.93 2.52 4.02
N MET A 188 10.30 3.09 5.04
CA MET A 188 8.87 3.02 5.27
C MET A 188 8.25 4.39 5.12
N LEU A 189 7.15 4.48 4.38
CA LEU A 189 6.23 5.61 4.47
C LEU A 189 5.10 5.24 5.42
N VAL A 190 4.87 6.06 6.45
CA VAL A 190 3.70 5.98 7.32
C VAL A 190 2.82 7.19 7.05
N PHE A 191 1.52 7.01 6.84
CA PHE A 191 0.61 8.14 6.58
C PHE A 191 -0.82 7.88 7.05
N THR A 192 -1.52 8.96 7.41
CA THR A 192 -2.95 8.93 7.72
C THR A 192 -3.73 8.76 6.42
N THR A 193 -4.72 7.88 6.43
CA THR A 193 -5.64 7.67 5.31
C THR A 193 -6.96 8.39 5.52
N THR A 194 -7.37 9.18 4.53
CA THR A 194 -8.67 9.84 4.46
C THR A 194 -9.28 9.64 3.08
N GLU A 195 -10.52 10.09 2.85
CA GLU A 195 -11.14 10.01 1.51
C GLU A 195 -10.47 10.91 0.46
N ASP A 196 -9.52 11.75 0.88
CA ASP A 196 -8.78 12.74 0.11
C ASP A 196 -7.27 12.73 0.33
N SER A 197 -6.72 11.67 0.96
CA SER A 197 -5.27 11.47 1.09
C SER A 197 -4.67 10.93 -0.22
N PHE A 198 -4.63 11.78 -1.24
CA PHE A 198 -4.29 11.40 -2.62
C PHE A 198 -2.81 11.06 -2.79
N HIS A 199 -2.54 9.85 -3.29
CA HIS A 199 -1.18 9.39 -3.55
C HIS A 199 -1.12 8.39 -4.71
N GLY A 200 0.06 8.19 -5.30
CA GLY A 200 0.27 7.20 -6.36
C GLY A 200 1.61 7.39 -7.07
N HIS A 201 1.91 6.53 -8.05
CA HIS A 201 3.04 6.72 -8.98
C HIS A 201 2.51 6.55 -10.41
N PRO A 202 1.92 7.60 -11.00
CA PRO A 202 1.12 7.51 -12.22
C PRO A 202 1.94 7.32 -13.50
N ASP A 203 3.25 7.59 -13.42
CA ASP A 203 4.18 7.38 -14.52
C ASP A 203 4.69 5.93 -14.54
N GLY A 204 4.76 5.37 -15.74
CA GLY A 204 5.28 4.02 -15.97
C GLY A 204 6.76 3.94 -15.57
N LEU A 205 7.13 2.87 -14.87
CA LEU A 205 8.52 2.68 -14.42
C LEU A 205 9.48 2.48 -15.61
N THR A 206 10.68 3.04 -15.49
CA THR A 206 11.75 2.91 -16.48
C THR A 206 12.88 1.98 -16.03
N CYS A 207 12.66 1.20 -14.97
CA CYS A 207 13.61 0.22 -14.44
C CYS A 207 13.96 -0.88 -15.46
N PRO A 208 15.07 -1.62 -15.26
CA PRO A 208 15.39 -2.82 -16.03
C PRO A 208 14.24 -3.84 -16.03
N PRO A 209 14.11 -4.67 -17.10
CA PRO A 209 12.97 -5.57 -17.28
C PRO A 209 12.92 -6.75 -16.29
N ASP A 210 14.02 -7.02 -15.59
CA ASP A 210 14.19 -8.03 -14.55
C ASP A 210 14.07 -7.47 -13.12
N MET A 211 13.81 -6.17 -12.99
CA MET A 211 13.60 -5.49 -11.71
C MET A 211 12.14 -5.06 -11.54
N ALA A 212 11.76 -4.84 -10.28
CA ALA A 212 10.44 -4.37 -9.92
C ALA A 212 10.53 -3.40 -8.73
N ARG A 213 9.59 -2.45 -8.66
CA ARG A 213 9.33 -1.66 -7.45
C ARG A 213 8.59 -2.56 -6.46
N ARG A 214 9.24 -2.96 -5.38
CA ARG A 214 8.74 -3.90 -4.37
C ARG A 214 8.35 -3.20 -3.07
N SER A 215 7.24 -3.63 -2.48
CA SER A 215 6.84 -3.17 -1.15
C SER A 215 6.01 -4.20 -0.39
N LEU A 216 6.02 -4.10 0.94
CA LEU A 216 5.00 -4.65 1.83
C LEU A 216 4.09 -3.49 2.29
N ALA A 217 2.80 -3.61 2.03
CA ALA A 217 1.78 -2.67 2.45
C ALA A 217 0.91 -3.28 3.56
N MET A 218 0.77 -2.59 4.69
CA MET A 218 -0.12 -3.00 5.79
C MET A 218 -0.92 -1.84 6.31
N TYR A 219 -2.14 -2.12 6.76
CA TYR A 219 -3.12 -1.12 7.14
C TYR A 219 -3.61 -1.35 8.56
N TYR A 220 -3.91 -0.25 9.22
CA TYR A 220 -4.38 -0.21 10.59
C TYR A 220 -5.71 0.51 10.63
N PHE A 221 -6.64 -0.07 11.39
CA PHE A 221 -8.01 0.36 11.47
C PHE A 221 -8.36 0.80 12.89
N THR A 222 -9.47 1.48 13.06
CA THR A 222 -10.12 1.64 14.36
C THR A 222 -11.54 1.09 14.26
N GLU A 223 -12.10 0.64 15.38
CA GLU A 223 -13.51 0.28 15.44
C GLU A 223 -14.40 1.54 15.58
N GLU A 224 -15.37 1.67 14.69
CA GLU A 224 -16.37 2.73 14.69
C GLU A 224 -17.78 2.14 14.56
N SER A 225 -18.76 2.77 15.21
CA SER A 225 -20.15 2.30 15.17
C SER A 225 -20.81 2.45 13.79
N ALA A 226 -20.39 3.44 13.00
CA ALA A 226 -20.93 3.72 11.67
C ALA A 226 -19.87 4.41 10.79
N PRO A 227 -18.80 3.70 10.40
CA PRO A 227 -17.73 4.31 9.63
C PRO A 227 -18.21 4.74 8.24
N VAL A 228 -17.72 5.89 7.78
CA VAL A 228 -18.02 6.38 6.44
C VAL A 228 -17.30 5.52 5.42
N ARG A 229 -18.07 4.75 4.63
CA ARG A 229 -17.55 3.83 3.62
C ARG A 229 -17.42 4.51 2.26
N LYS A 230 -16.19 4.54 1.74
CA LYS A 230 -15.82 5.00 0.40
C LYS A 230 -14.95 3.94 -0.27
N SER A 231 -15.16 3.75 -1.56
CA SER A 231 -14.29 2.96 -2.45
C SER A 231 -13.05 3.78 -2.83
N THR A 232 -12.03 3.11 -3.37
CA THR A 232 -10.82 3.77 -3.90
C THR A 232 -11.19 4.85 -4.91
N ASN A 233 -10.74 6.08 -4.65
CA ASN A 233 -11.07 7.25 -5.43
C ASN A 233 -9.90 7.64 -6.34
N TYR A 234 -9.87 7.08 -7.55
CA TYR A 234 -8.86 7.44 -8.55
C TYR A 234 -9.07 8.85 -9.12
N GLN A 235 -7.96 9.58 -9.23
CA GLN A 235 -7.87 10.92 -9.77
C GLN A 235 -6.82 10.99 -10.87
N ALA A 236 -7.09 11.82 -11.86
CA ALA A 236 -6.12 12.14 -12.90
C ALA A 236 -5.36 13.41 -12.53
N ARG A 237 -4.07 13.48 -12.82
CA ARG A 237 -3.30 14.72 -12.62
C ARG A 237 -3.83 15.86 -13.54
N PRO A 238 -3.70 17.14 -13.15
CA PRO A 238 -4.22 18.28 -13.92
C PRO A 238 -3.74 18.35 -15.38
N GLU A 239 -2.52 17.93 -15.65
CA GLU A 239 -1.86 17.94 -16.95
C GLU A 239 -2.22 16.75 -17.84
N GLU A 240 -2.87 15.72 -17.30
CA GLU A 240 -3.29 14.55 -18.07
C GLU A 240 -4.29 14.92 -19.18
N SER A 241 -4.19 14.25 -20.32
CA SER A 241 -5.06 14.51 -21.47
C SER A 241 -6.55 14.30 -21.12
N ARG A 242 -7.45 15.04 -21.80
CA ARG A 242 -8.91 14.89 -21.60
C ARG A 242 -9.39 13.45 -21.77
N LEU A 243 -8.81 12.72 -22.72
CA LEU A 243 -9.12 11.31 -22.95
C LEU A 243 -8.72 10.44 -21.75
N ARG A 244 -7.52 10.67 -21.19
CA ARG A 244 -7.04 9.95 -20.01
C ARG A 244 -7.89 10.25 -18.79
N LYS A 245 -8.22 11.53 -18.55
CA LYS A 245 -9.17 11.94 -17.48
C LYS A 245 -10.52 11.23 -17.59
N ALA A 246 -11.10 11.20 -18.79
CA ALA A 246 -12.36 10.49 -19.03
C ALA A 246 -12.25 8.98 -18.78
N SER A 247 -11.13 8.36 -19.17
CA SER A 247 -10.90 6.92 -18.93
C SER A 247 -10.77 6.58 -17.45
N ILE A 248 -10.06 7.42 -16.68
CA ILE A 248 -9.90 7.26 -15.22
C ILE A 248 -11.26 7.41 -14.51
N ALA A 249 -12.03 8.43 -14.88
CA ALA A 249 -13.36 8.66 -14.31
C ALA A 249 -14.36 7.53 -14.62
N ALA A 250 -14.30 6.99 -15.84
CA ALA A 250 -15.13 5.85 -16.23
C ALA A 250 -14.76 4.58 -15.44
N ASP A 251 -13.47 4.28 -15.31
CA ASP A 251 -12.96 3.12 -14.54
C ASP A 251 -13.36 3.23 -13.06
N ARG A 252 -13.20 4.41 -12.44
CA ARG A 252 -13.68 4.69 -11.07
C ARG A 252 -15.17 4.39 -10.90
N THR A 253 -16.00 4.86 -11.84
CA THR A 253 -17.46 4.64 -11.79
C THR A 253 -17.82 3.14 -11.87
N VAL A 254 -17.08 2.38 -12.68
CA VAL A 254 -17.25 0.93 -12.79
C VAL A 254 -16.86 0.23 -11.49
N LEU A 255 -15.74 0.60 -10.88
CA LEU A 255 -15.28 0.05 -9.60
C LEU A 255 -16.28 0.34 -8.47
N ASP A 256 -16.80 1.55 -8.40
CA ASP A 256 -17.82 1.94 -7.40
C ASP A 256 -19.11 1.12 -7.56
N LEU A 257 -19.56 0.92 -8.81
CA LEU A 257 -20.74 0.10 -9.08
C LEU A 257 -20.48 -1.37 -8.74
N TYR A 258 -19.30 -1.87 -9.09
CA TYR A 258 -18.88 -3.24 -8.79
C TYR A 258 -18.86 -3.49 -7.28
N ASP A 259 -18.24 -2.62 -6.50
CA ASP A 259 -18.19 -2.71 -5.04
C ASP A 259 -19.60 -2.69 -4.41
N ARG A 260 -20.51 -1.84 -4.90
CA ARG A 260 -21.92 -1.85 -4.50
C ARG A 260 -22.63 -3.17 -4.85
N MET A 261 -22.38 -3.72 -6.04
CA MET A 261 -22.99 -4.99 -6.48
C MET A 261 -22.46 -6.19 -5.69
N LYS A 262 -21.14 -6.27 -5.48
CA LYS A 262 -20.47 -7.32 -4.70
C LYS A 262 -21.10 -7.43 -3.32
N ARG A 263 -21.29 -6.29 -2.64
CA ARG A 263 -21.95 -6.22 -1.32
C ARG A 263 -23.41 -6.65 -1.34
N ARG A 264 -24.18 -6.24 -2.35
CA ARG A 264 -25.61 -6.58 -2.43
C ARG A 264 -25.85 -8.06 -2.76
N LEU A 265 -24.92 -8.70 -3.47
CA LEU A 265 -25.11 -10.03 -4.03
C LEU A 265 -24.20 -11.10 -3.40
N GLY A 266 -23.24 -10.74 -2.54
CA GLY A 266 -22.31 -11.68 -1.89
C GLY A 266 -21.37 -12.41 -2.85
N ILE A 267 -21.05 -11.82 -4.02
CA ILE A 267 -20.27 -12.47 -5.08
C ILE A 267 -18.77 -12.45 -4.74
N THR A 268 -18.06 -13.56 -4.95
CA THR A 268 -16.61 -13.68 -4.72
C THR A 268 -15.78 -13.02 -5.82
N ASP A 269 -14.55 -12.62 -5.50
CA ASP A 269 -13.64 -11.93 -6.43
C ASP A 269 -13.36 -12.73 -7.72
N GLU A 270 -13.31 -14.06 -7.61
CA GLU A 270 -12.95 -14.96 -8.71
C GLU A 270 -13.95 -14.90 -9.89
N ALA A 271 -15.25 -14.74 -9.62
CA ALA A 271 -16.27 -14.60 -10.65
C ALA A 271 -16.16 -13.27 -11.40
N ALA A 272 -15.75 -12.21 -10.69
CA ALA A 272 -15.64 -10.86 -11.24
C ALA A 272 -14.40 -10.66 -12.12
N TYR A 273 -13.26 -11.24 -11.74
CA TYR A 273 -12.04 -11.20 -12.55
C TYR A 273 -12.22 -11.82 -13.94
N LYS A 274 -13.04 -12.88 -14.06
CA LYS A 274 -13.41 -13.45 -15.37
C LYS A 274 -14.18 -12.48 -16.26
N VAL A 275 -15.05 -11.65 -15.68
CA VAL A 275 -15.86 -10.68 -16.42
C VAL A 275 -15.02 -9.47 -16.84
N LEU A 276 -14.22 -8.91 -15.94
CA LEU A 276 -13.36 -7.76 -16.22
C LEU A 276 -12.18 -8.12 -17.16
N GLY A 277 -11.57 -9.30 -16.98
CA GLY A 277 -10.55 -9.82 -17.90
C GLY A 277 -11.09 -10.16 -19.29
N GLY A 278 -12.39 -10.45 -19.41
CA GLY A 278 -13.06 -10.60 -20.71
C GLY A 278 -13.18 -9.29 -21.47
N LEU A 279 -13.50 -8.19 -20.78
CA LEU A 279 -13.64 -6.85 -21.37
C LEU A 279 -12.29 -6.27 -21.83
N SER A 280 -11.19 -6.55 -21.13
CA SER A 280 -9.84 -6.11 -21.55
C SER A 280 -9.32 -6.89 -22.77
N LYS A 281 -9.64 -8.18 -22.90
CA LYS A 281 -9.32 -9.01 -24.08
C LYS A 281 -10.07 -8.56 -25.34
N LEU A 282 -11.29 -8.06 -25.19
CA LEU A 282 -12.07 -7.48 -26.30
C LEU A 282 -11.47 -6.18 -26.84
N ARG A 283 -10.73 -5.44 -26.00
CA ARG A 283 -10.11 -4.16 -26.36
C ARG A 283 -8.73 -4.31 -27.04
N LYS A 284 -8.05 -5.45 -26.87
CA LYS A 284 -6.81 -5.83 -27.61
C LYS A 284 -7.06 -6.41 -29.00
N ARG A 285 -8.32 -6.61 -29.40
CA ARG A 285 -8.72 -7.20 -30.68
C ARG A 285 -9.22 -6.18 -31.72
N LYS A 286 -8.98 -4.89 -31.48
CA LYS A 286 -9.21 -3.80 -32.44
C LYS A 286 -7.93 -3.01 -32.65
#